data_AF-T0NJM4-F1
#
_entry.id   AF-T0NJM4-F1
#
_cell.length_a   1.000
_cell.length_b   1.000
_cell.length_c   1.000
_cell.angle_alpha   90.00
_cell.angle_beta   90.00
_cell.angle_gamma   90.00
#
_symmetry.space_group_name_H-M   'P 1'
#
loop_
_entity.id
_entity.type
_entity.pdbx_description
1 polymer ?
#
loop_
_entity_poly.entity_id
_entity_poly.type
_entity_poly.pdbx_seq_one_letter_code
_entity_poly.pdbx_strand_id
1 'polypeptide(L)'
;MAGGTGSRMGTSKKMLLEINGEKIIDRVVRILHSQNFRISLCISENTLFLHEYPEVRIVMGKGSYAEDLSFAVGMCSLPVLVVPADVIFSPEMIENFIEQSISLETGIVTLMVNNKLSGISIFFKNPGNENLPYRNIKIEREDFFNLNFSEDYRRAIEYLEK
;
A
#
# COMPACT_ATOMS: atom_id res chain seq x y z
N MET A 1 -2.42 3.39 -2.26
CA MET A 1 -2.99 4.53 -1.51
C MET A 1 -1.87 5.48 -1.11
N ALA A 2 -1.92 6.72 -1.56
CA ALA A 2 -0.90 7.74 -1.30
C ALA A 2 -1.48 9.06 -0.75
N GLY A 3 -2.75 9.10 -0.36
CA GLY A 3 -3.44 10.34 0.06
C GLY A 3 -3.19 10.81 1.51
N GLY A 4 -2.30 10.16 2.27
CA GLY A 4 -2.12 10.41 3.70
C GLY A 4 -1.55 11.80 4.03
N THR A 5 -2.00 12.38 5.15
CA THR A 5 -1.50 13.68 5.65
C THR A 5 -0.10 13.60 6.27
N GLY A 6 0.32 12.39 6.65
CA GLY A 6 1.64 12.11 7.21
C GLY A 6 1.94 12.81 8.55
N SER A 7 0.89 13.14 9.30
CA SER A 7 0.91 13.87 10.57
C SER A 7 2.01 13.45 11.56
N ARG A 8 2.34 12.16 11.64
CA ARG A 8 3.35 11.62 12.57
C ARG A 8 4.80 11.92 12.21
N MET A 9 5.12 12.21 10.95
CA MET A 9 6.47 12.65 10.54
C MET A 9 6.50 14.14 10.18
N GLY A 10 5.41 14.87 10.43
CA GLY A 10 5.30 16.28 10.08
C GLY A 10 5.27 16.56 8.57
N THR A 11 5.09 15.54 7.73
CA THR A 11 5.07 15.71 6.27
C THR A 11 4.22 14.65 5.58
N SER A 12 3.41 15.04 4.59
CA SER A 12 2.69 14.13 3.70
C SER A 12 3.60 13.45 2.67
N LYS A 13 4.88 13.83 2.61
CA LYS A 13 5.85 13.38 1.60
C LYS A 13 6.66 12.13 1.99
N LYS A 14 6.22 11.32 2.96
CA LYS A 14 7.00 10.18 3.46
C LYS A 14 7.33 9.16 2.38
N MET A 15 6.42 8.95 1.45
CA MET A 15 6.61 8.07 0.29
C MET A 15 7.72 8.55 -0.66
N LEU A 16 8.15 9.82 -0.56
CA LEU A 16 9.27 10.40 -1.30
C LEU A 16 10.61 10.30 -0.56
N LEU A 17 10.67 9.73 0.65
CA LEU A 17 11.96 9.46 1.29
C LEU A 17 12.74 8.44 0.44
N GLU A 18 14.07 8.55 0.45
CA GLU A 18 14.96 7.82 -0.46
C GLU A 18 15.89 6.89 0.30
N ILE A 19 15.95 5.62 -0.10
CA ILE A 19 16.90 4.65 0.42
C ILE A 19 17.70 4.09 -0.76
N ASN A 20 19.02 4.23 -0.73
CA ASN A 20 19.93 3.87 -1.83
C ASN A 20 19.59 4.56 -3.17
N GLY A 21 19.17 5.84 -3.10
CA GLY A 21 18.85 6.66 -4.28
C GLY A 21 17.51 6.33 -4.95
N GLU A 22 16.69 5.48 -4.35
CA GLU A 22 15.35 5.12 -4.83
C GLU A 22 14.30 5.61 -3.82
N LYS A 23 13.28 6.34 -4.30
CA LYS A 23 12.15 6.73 -3.44
C LYS A 23 11.31 5.51 -3.08
N ILE A 24 10.71 5.51 -1.90
CA ILE A 24 9.88 4.38 -1.45
C ILE A 24 8.72 4.12 -2.41
N ILE A 25 8.03 5.17 -2.88
CA ILE A 25 6.95 5.01 -3.86
C ILE A 25 7.45 4.39 -5.16
N ASP A 26 8.64 4.77 -5.63
CA ASP A 26 9.26 4.23 -6.85
C ASP A 26 9.54 2.73 -6.66
N ARG A 27 10.04 2.34 -5.48
CA ARG A 27 10.24 0.94 -5.12
C ARG A 27 8.93 0.15 -5.14
N VAL A 28 7.88 0.66 -4.49
CA VAL A 28 6.56 0.00 -4.44
C VAL A 28 6.02 -0.19 -5.86
N VAL A 29 6.04 0.87 -6.67
CA VAL A 29 5.53 0.85 -8.05
C VAL A 29 6.35 -0.13 -8.91
N ARG A 30 7.67 -0.09 -8.81
CA ARG A 30 8.56 -1.02 -9.54
C ARG A 30 8.29 -2.48 -9.19
N ILE A 31 8.14 -2.82 -7.91
CA ILE A 31 7.83 -4.18 -7.48
C ILE A 31 6.49 -4.64 -8.05
N LEU A 32 5.44 -3.82 -7.92
CA LEU A 32 4.11 -4.15 -8.43
C LEU A 32 4.10 -4.28 -9.96
N HIS A 33 4.80 -3.41 -10.69
CA HIS A 33 4.97 -3.53 -12.14
C HIS A 33 5.70 -4.81 -12.54
N SER A 34 6.75 -5.19 -11.80
CA SER A 34 7.49 -6.44 -12.06
C SER A 34 6.62 -7.70 -11.92
N GLN A 35 5.50 -7.58 -11.18
CA GLN A 35 4.49 -8.62 -11.00
C GLN A 35 3.27 -8.44 -11.92
N ASN A 36 3.39 -7.61 -12.97
CA ASN A 36 2.37 -7.35 -13.99
C ASN A 36 1.07 -6.69 -13.47
N PHE A 37 1.12 -5.94 -12.36
CA PHE A 37 -0.04 -5.18 -11.91
C PHE A 37 -0.30 -3.94 -12.77
N ARG A 38 -1.58 -3.68 -13.07
CA ARG A 38 -2.03 -2.36 -13.51
C ARG A 38 -2.27 -1.48 -12.29
N ILE A 39 -1.52 -0.39 -12.16
CA ILE A 39 -1.50 0.40 -10.93
C ILE A 39 -2.37 1.65 -11.08
N SER A 40 -3.28 1.84 -10.12
CA SER A 40 -3.96 3.12 -9.89
C SER A 40 -3.44 3.75 -8.59
N LEU A 41 -2.92 4.98 -8.68
CA LEU A 41 -2.41 5.73 -7.55
C LEU A 41 -3.48 6.70 -7.04
N CYS A 42 -4.07 6.37 -5.89
CA CYS A 42 -5.02 7.24 -5.22
C CYS A 42 -4.29 8.32 -4.40
N ILE A 43 -4.47 9.59 -4.78
CA ILE A 43 -3.86 10.77 -4.16
C ILE A 43 -4.94 11.66 -3.53
N SER A 44 -4.53 12.66 -2.75
CA SER A 44 -5.40 13.69 -2.15
C SER A 44 -4.83 15.07 -2.42
N GLU A 45 -5.53 16.14 -2.03
CA GLU A 45 -5.02 17.52 -2.12
C GLU A 45 -3.64 17.69 -1.45
N ASN A 46 -3.42 16.99 -0.32
CA ASN A 46 -2.15 17.02 0.41
C ASN A 46 -0.98 16.33 -0.32
N THR A 47 -1.29 15.59 -1.38
CA THR A 47 -0.34 14.79 -2.17
C THR A 47 -0.46 15.05 -3.66
N LEU A 48 -1.00 16.23 -4.02
CA LEU A 48 -1.15 16.69 -5.40
C LEU A 48 0.16 16.73 -6.20
N PHE A 49 1.30 16.82 -5.51
CA PHE A 49 2.62 16.70 -6.14
C PHE A 49 2.85 15.35 -6.85
N LEU A 50 2.00 14.34 -6.61
CA LEU A 50 2.00 13.05 -7.31
C LEU A 50 1.07 13.00 -8.54
N HIS A 51 0.40 14.11 -8.92
CA HIS A 51 -0.57 14.12 -10.03
C HIS A 51 0.01 13.78 -11.41
N GLU A 52 1.32 13.88 -11.57
CA GLU A 52 2.06 13.52 -12.80
C GLU A 52 2.97 12.31 -12.57
N TYR A 53 2.67 11.48 -11.56
CA TYR A 53 3.47 10.30 -11.31
C TYR A 53 3.43 9.36 -12.54
N PRO A 54 4.59 8.98 -13.10
CA PRO A 54 4.64 8.27 -14.38
C PRO A 54 4.11 6.84 -14.24
N GLU A 55 3.67 6.26 -15.36
CA GLU A 55 3.36 4.83 -15.50
C GLU A 55 2.26 4.28 -14.58
N VAL A 56 1.46 5.16 -13.97
CA VAL A 56 0.30 4.79 -13.14
C VAL A 56 -0.92 5.62 -13.51
N ARG A 57 -2.12 5.08 -13.29
CA ARG A 57 -3.37 5.85 -13.42
C ARG A 57 -3.59 6.67 -12.15
N ILE A 58 -3.68 7.99 -12.25
CA ILE A 58 -3.99 8.84 -11.10
C ILE A 58 -5.49 8.81 -10.79
N VAL A 59 -5.82 8.66 -9.51
CA VAL A 59 -7.18 8.76 -8.98
C VAL A 59 -7.20 9.80 -7.87
N MET A 60 -7.98 10.85 -8.02
CA MET A 60 -8.17 11.84 -6.96
C MET A 60 -9.15 11.29 -5.92
N GLY A 61 -8.70 11.25 -4.67
CA GLY A 61 -9.53 10.97 -3.50
C GLY A 61 -10.63 12.02 -3.33
N LYS A 62 -11.68 11.65 -2.62
CA LYS A 62 -12.89 12.45 -2.43
C LYS A 62 -13.14 12.83 -0.97
N GLY A 63 -12.35 12.35 -0.01
CA GLY A 63 -12.57 12.68 1.40
C GLY A 63 -11.64 11.97 2.36
N SER A 64 -12.24 11.26 3.31
CA SER A 64 -11.55 10.46 4.31
C SER A 64 -10.87 9.24 3.69
N TYR A 65 -9.93 8.62 4.42
CA TYR A 65 -9.27 7.39 3.97
C TYR A 65 -10.26 6.29 3.54
N ALA A 66 -11.37 6.12 4.28
CA ALA A 66 -12.37 5.10 3.97
C ALA A 66 -13.13 5.41 2.68
N GLU A 67 -13.49 6.68 2.46
CA GLU A 67 -14.16 7.13 1.23
C GLU A 67 -13.24 7.01 0.02
N ASP A 68 -11.98 7.44 0.16
CA ASP A 68 -10.95 7.33 -0.88
C ASP A 68 -10.69 5.87 -1.25
N LEU A 69 -10.61 4.99 -0.24
CA LEU A 69 -10.40 3.56 -0.44
C LEU A 69 -11.58 2.93 -1.18
N SER A 70 -12.82 3.19 -0.73
CA SER A 70 -14.03 2.66 -1.39
C SER A 70 -14.14 3.15 -2.82
N PHE A 71 -13.90 4.44 -3.06
CA PHE A 71 -13.91 5.03 -4.39
C PHE A 71 -12.82 4.44 -5.29
N ALA A 72 -11.57 4.33 -4.81
CA ALA A 72 -10.46 3.80 -5.58
C ALA A 72 -10.65 2.31 -5.93
N VAL A 73 -11.10 1.50 -4.97
CA VAL A 73 -11.45 0.09 -5.20
C VAL A 73 -12.54 -0.03 -6.25
N GLY A 74 -13.58 0.82 -6.20
CA GLY A 74 -14.66 0.83 -7.18
C GLY A 74 -14.26 1.25 -8.60
N MET A 75 -13.09 1.87 -8.78
CA MET A 75 -12.54 2.24 -10.09
C MET A 75 -11.64 1.16 -10.71
N CYS A 76 -11.35 0.09 -9.96
CA CYS A 76 -10.49 -1.02 -10.36
C CYS A 76 -11.31 -2.28 -10.64
N SER A 77 -10.77 -3.17 -11.48
CA SER A 77 -11.29 -4.53 -11.62
C SER A 77 -10.96 -5.35 -10.37
N LEU A 78 -11.87 -6.25 -9.98
CA LEU A 78 -11.66 -7.17 -8.86
C LEU A 78 -11.08 -8.50 -9.35
N PRO A 79 -10.26 -9.19 -8.53
CA PRO A 79 -9.74 -8.74 -7.24
C PRO A 79 -8.74 -7.59 -7.38
N VAL A 80 -8.66 -6.71 -6.38
CA VAL A 80 -7.71 -5.59 -6.36
C VAL A 80 -6.83 -5.61 -5.12
N LEU A 81 -5.52 -5.47 -5.33
CA LEU A 81 -4.54 -5.30 -4.26
C LEU A 81 -4.41 -3.81 -3.92
N VAL A 82 -4.62 -3.49 -2.65
CA VAL A 82 -4.45 -2.16 -2.08
C VAL A 82 -3.16 -2.15 -1.27
N VAL A 83 -2.25 -1.25 -1.64
CA VAL A 83 -0.92 -1.11 -1.01
C VAL A 83 -0.71 0.35 -0.58
N PRO A 84 -0.21 0.63 0.64
CA PRO A 84 0.24 1.97 1.00
C PRO A 84 1.46 2.41 0.16
N ALA A 85 1.62 3.70 -0.09
CA ALA A 85 2.79 4.20 -0.84
C ALA A 85 4.04 4.41 0.04
N ASP A 86 3.89 4.29 1.36
CA ASP A 86 4.91 4.53 2.39
C ASP A 86 5.35 3.24 3.10
N VAL A 87 5.22 2.10 2.43
CA VAL A 87 5.72 0.80 2.90
C VAL A 87 6.87 0.28 2.06
N ILE A 88 7.71 -0.53 2.68
CA ILE A 88 8.77 -1.31 2.04
C ILE A 88 8.45 -2.78 2.28
N PHE A 89 8.54 -3.58 1.22
CA PHE A 89 8.35 -5.02 1.22
C PHE A 89 9.14 -5.65 0.08
N SER A 90 9.34 -6.96 0.11
CA SER A 90 9.92 -7.71 -1.01
C SER A 90 8.83 -8.24 -1.96
N PRO A 91 9.17 -8.49 -3.24
CA PRO A 91 8.23 -9.08 -4.21
C PRO A 91 7.62 -10.39 -3.72
N GLU A 92 8.44 -11.28 -3.16
CA GLU A 92 8.03 -12.59 -2.64
C GLU A 92 6.94 -12.47 -1.55
N MET A 93 6.99 -11.41 -0.74
CA MET A 93 5.96 -11.16 0.28
C MET A 93 4.57 -10.97 -0.33
N ILE A 94 4.50 -10.23 -1.45
CA ILE A 94 3.23 -9.97 -2.14
C ILE A 94 2.74 -11.23 -2.85
N GLU A 95 3.64 -11.98 -3.50
CA GLU A 95 3.32 -13.27 -4.14
C GLU A 95 2.75 -14.25 -3.12
N ASN A 96 3.47 -14.50 -2.02
CA ASN A 96 3.02 -15.38 -0.94
C ASN A 96 1.69 -14.93 -0.32
N PHE A 97 1.46 -13.61 -0.21
CA PHE A 97 0.20 -13.07 0.30
C PHE A 97 -0.97 -13.32 -0.67
N ILE A 98 -0.75 -13.09 -1.97
CA ILE A 98 -1.76 -13.33 -3.00
C ILE A 98 -2.12 -14.82 -3.04
N GLU A 99 -1.13 -15.71 -3.09
CA GLU A 99 -1.36 -17.16 -3.15
C GLU A 99 -2.20 -17.66 -1.97
N GLN A 100 -1.87 -17.25 -0.75
CA GLN A 100 -2.64 -17.62 0.44
C GLN A 100 -4.05 -17.01 0.47
N SER A 101 -4.26 -15.88 -0.21
CA SER A 101 -5.56 -15.20 -0.24
C SER A 101 -6.58 -15.86 -1.15
N ILE A 102 -6.15 -16.56 -2.22
CA ILE A 102 -7.03 -17.09 -3.27
C ILE A 102 -8.04 -18.10 -2.71
N SER A 103 -7.65 -18.91 -1.72
CA SER A 103 -8.52 -19.92 -1.12
C SER A 103 -9.47 -19.37 -0.03
N LEU A 104 -9.41 -18.07 0.28
CA LEU A 104 -10.20 -17.49 1.36
C LEU A 104 -11.55 -16.98 0.82
N GLU A 105 -12.64 -17.66 1.18
CA GLU A 105 -14.00 -17.21 0.90
C GLU A 105 -14.37 -16.01 1.79
N THR A 106 -13.99 -14.81 1.37
CA THR A 106 -14.23 -13.55 2.11
C THR A 106 -14.32 -12.36 1.16
N GLY A 107 -14.77 -11.20 1.65
CA GLY A 107 -14.83 -9.97 0.85
C GLY A 107 -13.48 -9.24 0.81
N ILE A 108 -12.75 -9.27 1.92
CA ILE A 108 -11.46 -8.60 2.10
C ILE A 108 -10.49 -9.58 2.77
N VAL A 109 -9.25 -9.61 2.29
CA VAL A 109 -8.13 -10.26 2.99
C VAL A 109 -7.10 -9.20 3.32
N THR A 110 -6.72 -9.07 4.59
CA THR A 110 -5.73 -8.08 5.05
C THR A 110 -4.46 -8.78 5.50
N LEU A 111 -3.32 -8.23 5.10
CA LEU A 111 -2.02 -8.73 5.53
C LEU A 111 -1.63 -8.15 6.89
N MET A 112 -1.33 -9.03 7.83
CA MET A 112 -0.68 -8.69 9.09
C MET A 112 0.78 -9.15 9.04
N VAL A 113 1.70 -8.24 9.35
CA VAL A 113 3.13 -8.54 9.44
C VAL A 113 3.59 -8.30 10.88
N ASN A 114 4.24 -9.30 11.47
CA ASN A 114 4.73 -9.25 12.85
C ASN A 114 3.61 -8.85 13.84
N ASN A 115 2.45 -9.48 13.68
CA ASN A 115 1.19 -9.21 14.40
C ASN A 115 0.64 -7.77 14.32
N LYS A 116 1.07 -6.97 13.33
CA LYS A 116 0.56 -5.61 13.09
C LYS A 116 -0.12 -5.51 11.72
N LEU A 117 -1.14 -4.66 11.61
CA LEU A 117 -1.76 -4.37 10.31
C LEU A 117 -0.74 -3.66 9.41
N SER A 118 -0.49 -4.24 8.23
CA SER A 118 0.44 -3.68 7.24
C SER A 118 -0.17 -2.51 6.45
N GLY A 119 -1.50 -2.47 6.36
CA GLY A 119 -2.22 -1.61 5.42
C GLY A 119 -2.34 -2.22 4.01
N ILE A 120 -1.73 -3.38 3.76
CA ILE A 120 -1.84 -4.14 2.52
C ILE A 120 -3.07 -5.06 2.61
N SER A 121 -3.92 -5.02 1.60
CA SER A 121 -5.15 -5.84 1.56
C SER A 121 -5.56 -6.17 0.14
N ILE A 122 -6.28 -7.28 -0.04
CA ILE A 122 -6.91 -7.68 -1.29
C ILE A 122 -8.42 -7.59 -1.11
N PHE A 123 -9.06 -6.86 -2.00
CA PHE A 123 -10.52 -6.77 -2.08
C PHE A 123 -11.00 -7.71 -3.18
N PHE A 124 -11.84 -8.67 -2.79
CA PHE A 124 -12.57 -9.57 -3.70
C PHE A 124 -13.98 -9.07 -4.02
N LYS A 125 -14.49 -8.13 -3.21
CA LYS A 125 -15.77 -7.45 -3.38
C LYS A 125 -15.58 -5.94 -3.24
N ASN A 126 -16.40 -5.18 -3.95
CA ASN A 126 -16.42 -3.73 -3.80
C ASN A 126 -17.06 -3.40 -2.43
N PRO A 127 -16.40 -2.62 -1.56
CA PRO A 127 -16.94 -2.29 -0.24
C PRO A 127 -18.20 -1.42 -0.31
N GLY A 128 -18.35 -0.54 -1.31
CA GLY A 128 -19.50 0.34 -1.42
C GLY A 128 -19.84 1.02 -0.08
N ASN A 129 -21.07 0.79 0.40
CA ASN A 129 -21.56 1.19 1.73
C ASN A 129 -21.78 -0.01 2.68
N GLU A 130 -21.31 -1.20 2.31
CA GLU A 130 -21.55 -2.44 3.06
C GLU A 130 -20.34 -2.85 3.90
N ASN A 131 -20.62 -3.47 5.05
CA ASN A 131 -19.59 -4.13 5.83
C ASN A 131 -19.24 -5.48 5.19
N LEU A 132 -18.10 -5.54 4.52
CA LEU A 132 -17.61 -6.79 3.95
C LEU A 132 -17.03 -7.71 5.04
N PRO A 133 -17.27 -9.02 4.98
CA PRO A 133 -16.51 -9.96 5.80
C PRO A 133 -15.03 -9.85 5.43
N TYR A 134 -14.17 -9.90 6.44
CA TYR A 134 -12.72 -9.83 6.26
C TYR A 134 -12.00 -10.96 6.99
N ARG A 135 -10.83 -11.35 6.47
CA ARG A 135 -9.90 -12.27 7.12
C ARG A 135 -8.50 -11.68 7.13
N ASN A 136 -7.69 -12.09 8.10
CA ASN A 136 -6.30 -11.71 8.18
C ASN A 136 -5.39 -12.89 7.84
N ILE A 137 -4.38 -12.65 7.01
CA ILE A 137 -3.23 -13.55 6.86
C ILE A 137 -2.10 -12.97 7.70
N LYS A 138 -1.46 -13.80 8.52
CA LYS A 138 -0.36 -13.39 9.39
C LYS A 138 0.94 -13.96 8.85
N ILE A 139 1.94 -13.11 8.70
CA ILE A 139 3.31 -13.52 8.36
C ILE A 139 4.30 -12.84 9.31
N GLU A 140 5.45 -13.48 9.49
CA GLU A 140 6.59 -12.92 10.21
C GLU A 140 7.70 -12.62 9.20
N ARG A 141 8.12 -11.36 9.14
CA ARG A 141 9.03 -10.85 8.11
C ARG A 141 9.84 -9.68 8.66
N GLU A 142 11.17 -9.75 8.49
CA GLU A 142 12.09 -8.67 8.89
C GLU A 142 12.25 -7.60 7.80
N ASP A 143 11.92 -7.93 6.55
CA ASP A 143 12.04 -7.07 5.36
C ASP A 143 10.79 -6.21 5.10
N PHE A 144 9.89 -6.08 6.09
CA PHE A 144 8.72 -5.21 6.01
C PHE A 144 8.87 -3.97 6.89
N PHE A 145 8.69 -2.80 6.29
CA PHE A 145 8.69 -1.53 7.02
C PHE A 145 7.49 -0.69 6.62
N ASN A 146 6.73 -0.22 7.60
CA ASN A 146 5.68 0.79 7.40
C ASN A 146 6.17 2.10 7.99
N LEU A 147 6.47 3.08 7.14
CA LEU A 147 7.22 4.28 7.52
C LEU A 147 6.30 5.32 8.16
N ASN A 148 5.89 5.05 9.39
CA ASN A 148 5.02 5.94 10.15
C ASN A 148 5.80 6.97 10.94
N PHE A 149 6.99 6.60 11.41
CA PHE A 149 7.87 7.38 12.28
C PHE A 149 9.31 7.39 11.74
N SER A 150 10.11 8.38 12.17
CA SER A 150 11.52 8.49 11.77
C SER A 150 12.37 7.28 12.18
N GLU A 151 11.97 6.57 13.24
CA GLU A 151 12.63 5.33 13.65
C GLU A 151 12.40 4.18 12.66
N ASP A 152 11.21 4.07 12.07
CA ASP A 152 10.91 3.07 11.05
C ASP A 152 11.83 3.25 9.83
N TYR A 153 12.03 4.52 9.43
CA TYR A 153 12.90 4.88 8.33
C TYR A 153 14.38 4.53 8.60
N ARG A 154 14.87 4.84 9.81
CA ARG A 154 16.24 4.46 10.22
C ARG A 154 16.44 2.96 10.15
N ARG A 155 15.50 2.18 10.69
CA ARG A 155 15.56 0.71 10.67
C ARG A 155 15.54 0.16 9.25
N ALA A 156 14.77 0.77 8.35
CA ALA A 156 14.72 0.37 6.94
C ALA A 156 16.07 0.60 6.24
N ILE A 157 16.74 1.72 6.50
CA ILE A 157 18.10 2.00 5.98
C ILE A 157 19.08 0.95 6.50
N GLU A 158 19.12 0.73 7.82
CA GLU A 158 20.02 -0.26 8.44
C GLU A 158 19.82 -1.69 7.93
N TYR A 159 18.61 -2.03 7.48
CA TYR A 159 18.32 -3.33 6.89
C TYR A 159 18.78 -3.42 5.43
N LEU A 160 18.57 -2.37 4.63
CA LEU A 160 18.80 -2.37 3.18
C LEU A 160 20.22 -1.98 2.76
N GLU A 161 21.01 -1.42 3.67
CA GLU A 161 22.43 -1.12 3.46
C GLU A 161 23.38 -2.26 3.88
N LYS A 162 22.84 -3.34 4.47
CA LYS A 162 23.59 -4.57 4.78
C LYS A 162 23.73 -5.46 3.55
#